data_AF-A0A8T5N3T4-F1
#
_entry.id   AF-A0A8T5N3T4-F1
#
_cell.length_a   1.000
_cell.length_b   1.000
_cell.length_c   1.000
_cell.angle_alpha   90.00
_cell.angle_beta   90.00
_cell.angle_gamma   90.00
#
_symmetry.space_group_name_H-M   'P 1'
#
loop_
_entity.id
_entity.type
_entity.pdbx_description
1 polymer ?
#
loop_
_entity_poly.entity_id
_entity_poly.type
_entity_poly.pdbx_seq_one_letter_code
_entity_poly.pdbx_strand_id
1 'polypeptide(L)'
;MNKFTIKEVQEKYDLELDKVISQIKKSRAKLVLLQFPDGLKQYAITIVDYLSEKTSAGFLIWLESCFGACDTPVGLEKLKPKIDLVIQFGHNQLMPRF
;
A
#
# COMPACT_ATOMS: atom_id res chain seq x y z
N MET A 1 -0.89 16.44 12.93
CA MET A 1 -1.41 16.93 11.63
C MET A 1 -0.62 16.25 10.54
N ASN A 2 -1.30 15.69 9.53
CA ASN A 2 -0.60 15.20 8.34
C ASN A 2 0.11 16.36 7.65
N LYS A 3 1.37 16.14 7.28
CA LYS A 3 2.23 17.16 6.65
C LYS A 3 1.85 17.42 5.19
N PHE A 4 1.11 16.50 4.57
CA PHE A 4 0.78 16.51 3.15
C PHE A 4 -0.72 16.26 2.94
N THR A 5 -1.28 16.92 1.93
CA THR A 5 -2.63 16.63 1.40
C THR A 5 -2.56 15.57 0.31
N ILE A 6 -3.66 14.86 0.08
CA ILE A 6 -3.70 13.84 -0.99
C ILE A 6 -3.50 14.45 -2.38
N LYS A 7 -3.97 15.69 -2.57
CA LYS A 7 -3.84 16.43 -3.83
C LYS A 7 -2.37 16.69 -4.16
N GLU A 8 -1.57 17.18 -3.20
CA GLU A 8 -0.14 17.41 -3.39
C GLU A 8 0.63 16.13 -3.72
N VAL A 9 0.23 14.99 -3.13
CA VAL A 9 0.84 13.68 -3.43
C VAL A 9 0.53 13.27 -4.86
N GLN A 10 -0.73 13.40 -5.31
CA GLN A 10 -1.17 13.04 -6.65
C GLN A 10 -0.62 13.96 -7.76
N GLU A 11 -0.33 15.22 -7.45
CA GLU A 11 0.37 16.13 -8.38
C GLU A 11 1.82 15.70 -8.62
N LYS A 12 2.46 15.06 -7.63
CA LYS A 12 3.86 14.61 -7.73
C LYS A 12 4.00 13.17 -8.23
N TYR A 13 3.06 12.29 -7.88
CA TYR A 13 3.09 10.88 -8.22
C TYR A 13 1.71 10.39 -8.62
N ASP A 14 1.61 9.70 -9.75
CA ASP A 14 0.44 8.89 -10.05
C ASP A 14 0.52 7.56 -9.28
N LEU A 15 -0.22 7.48 -8.18
CA LEU A 15 -0.28 6.30 -7.31
C LEU A 15 -1.46 5.37 -7.63
N GLU A 16 -2.23 5.64 -8.68
CA GLU A 16 -3.40 4.85 -9.10
C GLU A 16 -4.38 4.55 -7.93
N LEU A 17 -4.64 5.51 -7.04
CA LEU A 17 -5.39 5.25 -5.79
C LEU A 17 -6.82 4.76 -6.03
N ASP A 18 -7.47 5.16 -7.11
CA ASP A 18 -8.80 4.65 -7.47
C ASP A 18 -8.78 3.15 -7.81
N LYS A 19 -7.70 2.69 -8.46
CA LYS A 19 -7.48 1.26 -8.74
C LYS A 19 -7.22 0.49 -7.46
N VAL A 20 -6.45 1.07 -6.53
CA VAL A 20 -6.24 0.52 -5.18
C VAL A 20 -7.58 0.34 -4.46
N ILE A 21 -8.42 1.38 -4.42
CA ILE A 21 -9.75 1.34 -3.79
C ILE A 21 -10.63 0.26 -4.44
N SER A 22 -10.65 0.21 -5.78
CA SER A 22 -11.40 -0.79 -6.54
C SER A 22 -10.96 -2.22 -6.18
N GLN A 23 -9.66 -2.45 -6.09
CA GLN A 23 -9.09 -3.77 -5.77
C GLN A 23 -9.40 -4.20 -4.33
N ILE A 24 -9.33 -3.27 -3.37
CA ILE A 24 -9.72 -3.54 -1.96
C ILE A 24 -11.20 -3.94 -1.90
N LYS A 25 -12.09 -3.20 -2.57
CA LYS A 25 -13.52 -3.51 -2.60
C LYS A 25 -13.82 -4.84 -3.29
N LYS A 26 -13.17 -5.11 -4.43
CA LYS A 26 -13.34 -6.36 -5.20
C LYS A 26 -12.89 -7.58 -4.41
N SER A 27 -11.76 -7.48 -3.70
CA SER A 27 -11.24 -8.55 -2.85
C SER A 27 -12.00 -8.71 -1.52
N ARG A 28 -12.81 -7.71 -1.13
CA ARG A 28 -13.45 -7.63 0.19
C ARG A 28 -12.45 -7.76 1.34
N ALA A 29 -11.23 -7.26 1.12
CA ALA A 29 -10.16 -7.30 2.11
C ALA A 29 -10.58 -6.53 3.38
N LYS A 30 -10.40 -7.14 4.55
CA LYS A 30 -10.65 -6.53 5.86
C LYS A 30 -9.38 -5.90 6.43
N LEU A 31 -8.21 -6.47 6.14
CA LEU A 31 -6.92 -5.93 6.54
C LEU A 31 -5.96 -5.89 5.36
N VAL A 32 -5.47 -4.71 5.04
CA VAL A 32 -4.57 -4.45 3.91
C VAL A 32 -3.21 -4.01 4.43
N LEU A 33 -2.15 -4.65 3.97
CA LEU A 33 -0.78 -4.21 4.21
C LEU A 33 -0.30 -3.35 3.04
N LEU A 34 0.13 -2.13 3.34
CA LEU A 34 0.72 -1.21 2.37
C LEU A 34 2.23 -1.21 2.53
N GLN A 35 2.94 -1.40 1.42
CA GLN A 35 4.40 -1.31 1.37
C GLN A 35 4.81 -0.17 0.44
N PHE A 36 5.66 0.72 0.93
CA PHE A 36 6.15 1.89 0.22
C PHE A 36 7.67 1.86 0.11
N PRO A 37 8.26 2.29 -1.02
CA PRO A 37 9.68 2.62 -1.08
C PRO A 37 9.97 3.82 -0.17
N ASP A 38 11.22 3.97 0.27
CA ASP A 38 11.60 4.97 1.28
C ASP A 38 11.20 6.40 0.93
N GLY A 39 11.32 6.78 -0.35
CA GLY A 39 10.91 8.10 -0.83
C GLY A 39 9.41 8.40 -0.68
N LEU A 40 8.56 7.37 -0.62
CA LEU A 40 7.11 7.48 -0.48
C LEU A 40 6.61 7.27 0.96
N LYS A 41 7.43 6.74 1.88
CA LYS A 41 7.03 6.49 3.28
C LYS A 41 6.54 7.76 3.99
N GLN A 42 7.07 8.93 3.64
CA GLN A 42 6.63 10.21 4.20
C GLN A 42 5.15 10.55 3.91
N TYR A 43 4.56 9.94 2.87
CA TYR A 43 3.15 10.13 2.48
C TYR A 43 2.23 9.02 2.99
N ALA A 44 2.78 8.01 3.67
CA ALA A 44 2.05 6.78 3.98
C ALA A 44 0.78 7.04 4.83
N ILE A 45 0.87 7.92 5.83
CA ILE A 45 -0.28 8.26 6.69
C ILE A 45 -1.36 8.99 5.88
N THR A 46 -0.99 9.99 5.07
CA THR A 46 -1.93 10.70 4.18
C THR A 46 -2.65 9.74 3.23
N ILE A 47 -1.92 8.75 2.68
CA ILE A 47 -2.50 7.73 1.78
C ILE A 47 -3.43 6.80 2.56
N VAL A 48 -3.04 6.34 3.76
CA VAL A 48 -3.88 5.48 4.60
C VAL A 48 -5.18 6.19 4.99
N ASP A 49 -5.12 7.46 5.40
CA ASP A 49 -6.31 8.23 5.76
C ASP A 49 -7.27 8.33 4.57
N TYR A 50 -6.75 8.68 3.39
CA TYR A 50 -7.54 8.74 2.17
C TYR A 50 -8.20 7.38 1.81
N LEU A 51 -7.45 6.28 1.90
CA LEU A 51 -8.00 4.95 1.62
C LEU A 51 -9.03 4.50 2.66
N SER A 52 -8.84 4.88 3.92
CA SER A 52 -9.75 4.58 5.04
C SER A 52 -11.06 5.34 4.92
N GLU A 53 -11.06 6.55 4.37
CA GLU A 53 -12.31 7.28 4.09
C GLU A 53 -13.13 6.65 2.95
N LYS A 54 -12.49 5.90 2.04
CA LYS A 54 -13.13 5.35 0.83
C LYS A 54 -13.41 3.85 0.91
N THR A 55 -12.92 3.17 1.95
CA THR A 55 -13.04 1.72 2.15
C THR A 55 -13.32 1.41 3.62
N SER A 56 -13.80 0.20 3.91
CA SER A 56 -14.01 -0.25 5.29
C SER A 56 -12.91 -1.18 5.80
N ALA A 57 -11.77 -1.22 5.12
CA ALA A 57 -10.63 -2.05 5.50
C ALA A 57 -9.79 -1.38 6.57
N GLY A 58 -9.17 -2.17 7.45
CA GLY A 58 -8.05 -1.73 8.27
C GLY A 58 -6.76 -1.74 7.45
N PHE A 59 -5.80 -0.90 7.85
CA PHE A 59 -4.53 -0.75 7.16
C PHE A 59 -3.34 -0.96 8.10
N LEU A 60 -2.31 -1.64 7.60
CA LEU A 60 -0.99 -1.72 8.20
C LEU A 60 0.03 -1.12 7.24
N ILE A 61 1.06 -0.48 7.78
CA ILE A 61 2.17 0.07 6.99
C ILE A 61 3.40 -0.79 7.24
N TRP A 62 4.01 -1.30 6.17
CA TRP A 62 5.29 -1.99 6.25
C TRP A 62 6.42 -0.98 6.44
N LEU A 63 7.10 -1.02 7.59
CA LEU A 63 8.13 -0.04 7.96
C LEU A 63 9.55 -0.46 7.58
N GLU A 64 9.79 -1.74 7.35
CA GLU A 64 11.07 -2.26 6.88
C GLU A 64 11.42 -1.77 5.46
N SER A 65 12.59 -2.14 4.96
CA SER A 65 13.01 -1.75 3.62
C SER A 65 12.05 -2.23 2.52
N CYS A 66 12.07 -1.52 1.41
CA CYS A 66 11.42 -1.89 0.15
C CYS A 66 12.30 -1.38 -0.99
N PHE A 67 13.26 -2.20 -1.43
CA PHE A 67 14.20 -1.83 -2.50
C PHE A 67 13.68 -2.14 -3.91
N GLY A 68 12.60 -2.92 -4.04
CA GLY A 68 12.07 -3.33 -5.33
C GLY A 68 10.94 -4.36 -5.23
N ALA A 69 10.41 -4.75 -6.39
CA ALA A 69 9.37 -5.79 -6.49
C ALA A 69 9.81 -7.18 -5.97
N CYS A 70 11.11 -7.41 -5.85
CA CYS A 70 11.66 -8.62 -5.23
C CYS A 70 11.63 -8.58 -3.69
N ASP A 71 11.50 -7.39 -3.10
CA ASP A 71 11.54 -7.15 -1.66
C ASP A 71 10.14 -7.20 -1.06
N THR A 72 9.43 -8.32 -1.27
CA THR A 72 8.11 -8.52 -0.69
C THR A 72 8.23 -8.75 0.82
N PRO A 73 7.29 -8.28 1.65
CA PRO A 73 7.40 -8.40 3.10
C PRO A 73 7.63 -9.86 3.55
N VAL A 74 8.75 -10.10 4.22
CA VAL A 74 9.14 -11.39 4.79
C VAL A 74 8.55 -11.55 6.19
N GLY A 75 8.38 -12.79 6.68
CA GLY A 75 7.81 -13.01 8.01
C GLY A 75 6.27 -12.87 8.05
N LEU A 76 5.65 -12.58 6.90
CA LEU A 76 4.21 -12.48 6.81
C LEU A 76 3.53 -13.79 7.20
N GLU A 77 4.15 -14.96 7.18
CA GLU A 77 3.49 -16.22 7.56
C GLU A 77 2.83 -16.19 8.96
N LYS A 78 3.37 -15.40 9.90
CA LYS A 78 2.78 -15.22 11.24
C LYS A 78 1.61 -14.23 11.25
N LEU A 79 1.53 -13.34 10.26
CA LEU A 79 0.53 -12.28 10.10
C LEU A 79 -0.47 -12.57 8.96
N LYS A 80 -0.15 -13.49 8.05
CA LYS A 80 -0.93 -13.93 6.88
C LYS A 80 -2.32 -14.41 7.23
N PRO A 81 -2.57 -15.10 8.37
CA PRO A 81 -3.93 -15.42 8.78
C PRO A 81 -4.81 -14.19 9.02
N LYS A 82 -4.21 -12.98 9.07
CA LYS A 82 -4.90 -11.72 9.34
C LYS A 82 -4.83 -10.72 8.20
N ILE A 83 -3.88 -10.81 7.27
CA ILE A 83 -3.70 -9.85 6.16
C ILE A 83 -4.30 -10.44 4.89
N ASP A 84 -5.32 -9.78 4.35
CA ASP A 84 -6.08 -10.25 3.19
C ASP A 84 -5.50 -9.78 1.86
N LEU A 85 -4.80 -8.64 1.86
CA LEU A 85 -4.24 -8.02 0.66
C LEU A 85 -2.94 -7.28 0.98
N VAL A 86 -1.95 -7.42 0.10
CA VAL A 86 -0.72 -6.63 0.12
C VAL A 86 -0.69 -5.75 -1.11
N ILE A 87 -0.45 -4.46 -0.91
CA ILE A 87 -0.32 -3.47 -1.98
C ILE A 87 1.07 -2.84 -1.86
N GLN A 88 1.88 -3.07 -2.88
CA GLN A 88 3.23 -2.53 -2.97
C GLN A 88 3.25 -1.40 -4.01
N PHE A 89 3.72 -0.23 -3.58
CA PHE A 89 3.82 0.96 -4.43
C PHE A 89 5.21 1.10 -5.06
N GLY A 90 5.29 1.82 -6.17
CA GLY A 90 6.57 2.29 -6.74
C GLY A 90 7.36 1.26 -7.54
N HIS A 91 6.82 0.07 -7.78
CA HIS A 91 7.49 -0.98 -8.54
C HIS A 91 6.53 -1.68 -9.50
N ASN A 92 7.04 -2.09 -10.66
CA ASN A 92 6.31 -2.99 -11.56
C ASN A 92 6.21 -4.38 -10.95
N GLN A 93 5.22 -5.15 -11.41
CA GLN A 93 5.10 -6.55 -11.02
C GLN A 93 6.39 -7.30 -11.38
N LEU A 94 6.89 -8.11 -10.43
CA LEU A 94 8.01 -8.99 -10.71
C LEU A 94 7.64 -9.92 -11.87
N MET A 95 8.46 -9.96 -12.92
CA MET A 95 8.24 -10.88 -14.03
C MET A 95 8.30 -12.32 -13.52
N PRO A 96 7.39 -13.21 -13.96
CA PRO A 96 7.47 -14.61 -13.58
C PRO A 96 8.80 -15.19 -14.06
N ARG A 97 9.46 -15.97 -13.18
CA ARG A 97 10.56 -16.84 -13.61
C ARG A 97 9.95 -17.93 -14.50
N PHE A 98 10.37 -17.96 -15.75
CA PHE A 98 10.15 -19.08 -16.67
C PHE A 98 10.99 -20.29 -16.23
#